data_AF-A0A6L9QM29-F1
#
_entry.id   AF-A0A6L9QM29-F1
#
_cell.length_a   1.000
_cell.length_b   1.000
_cell.length_c   1.000
_cell.angle_alpha   90.00
_cell.angle_beta   90.00
_cell.angle_gamma   90.00
#
_symmetry.space_group_name_H-M   'P 1'
#
loop_
_entity.id
_entity.type
_entity.pdbx_description
1 polymer ?
#
loop_
_entity_poly.entity_id
_entity_poly.type
_entity_poly.pdbx_seq_one_letter_code
_entity_poly.pdbx_strand_id
1 'polypeptide(L)'
;MAGSVTAARTLGQHAAVTMAYGEYVQDARTVWQALKSEVKSGFLDVGEPGVFTVDADLGTGYVYVQVPLLLDLEPYFADHYTVKYPVLQEHIAAVAQACAKYLHGRIAA
;
A
#
# COMPACT_ATOMS: atom_id res chain seq x y z
N MET A 1 4.28 -0.10 -43.86
CA MET A 1 4.33 0.42 -42.49
C MET A 1 3.82 -0.67 -41.57
N ALA A 2 4.67 -1.24 -40.73
CA ALA A 2 4.30 -2.34 -39.84
C ALA A 2 3.45 -1.80 -38.68
N GLY A 3 2.15 -2.15 -38.66
CA GLY A 3 1.27 -1.87 -37.54
C GLY A 3 1.71 -2.71 -36.35
N SER A 4 2.36 -2.07 -35.37
CA SER A 4 2.57 -2.65 -34.05
C SER A 4 1.21 -2.77 -33.37
N VAL A 5 0.55 -3.92 -33.55
CA VAL A 5 -0.55 -4.33 -32.67
C VAL A 5 0.10 -4.69 -31.35
N THR A 6 0.16 -3.72 -30.44
CA THR A 6 0.57 -3.93 -29.06
C THR A 6 -0.53 -4.75 -28.39
N ALA A 7 -0.44 -6.08 -28.47
CA ALA A 7 -1.28 -6.98 -27.70
C ALA A 7 -0.81 -6.93 -26.24
N ALA A 8 -1.34 -5.98 -25.48
CA ALA A 8 -1.29 -6.07 -24.03
C ALA A 8 -2.19 -7.22 -23.61
N ARG A 9 -1.57 -8.28 -23.08
CA ARG A 9 -2.24 -9.40 -22.45
C ARG A 9 -2.87 -8.88 -21.16
N THR A 10 -4.07 -8.29 -21.25
CA THR A 10 -4.84 -7.89 -20.07
C THR A 10 -5.26 -9.16 -19.35
N LEU A 11 -4.59 -9.47 -18.24
CA LEU A 11 -5.13 -10.38 -17.25
C LEU A 11 -6.29 -9.64 -16.54
N GLY A 12 -7.44 -9.56 -17.23
CA GLY A 12 -8.68 -8.99 -16.74
C GLY A 12 -8.67 -7.47 -16.53
N GLN A 13 -9.56 -7.01 -15.64
CA GLN A 13 -9.71 -5.61 -15.22
C GLN A 13 -9.03 -5.33 -13.86
N HIS A 14 -8.00 -6.09 -13.49
CA HIS A 14 -7.36 -5.92 -12.17
C HIS A 14 -6.01 -5.21 -12.27
N ALA A 15 -5.72 -4.33 -11.32
CA ALA A 15 -4.44 -3.66 -11.17
C ALA A 15 -3.76 -4.04 -9.85
N ALA A 16 -2.50 -4.48 -9.93
CA ALA A 16 -1.66 -4.65 -8.75
C ALA A 16 -1.05 -3.29 -8.37
N VAL A 17 -1.35 -2.81 -7.16
CA VAL A 17 -0.91 -1.50 -6.66
C VAL A 17 -0.30 -1.69 -5.28
N THR A 18 0.85 -1.08 -5.02
CA THR A 18 1.40 -0.98 -3.67
C THR A 18 1.15 0.41 -3.14
N MET A 19 0.44 0.50 -2.02
CA MET A 19 0.20 1.76 -1.32
C MET A 19 1.08 1.82 -0.09
N ALA A 20 1.73 2.97 0.14
CA ALA A 20 2.60 3.18 1.28
C ALA A 20 2.26 4.50 2.01
N TYR A 21 2.37 4.47 3.33
CA TYR A 21 2.26 5.63 4.21
C TYR A 21 3.49 5.68 5.10
N GLY A 22 4.12 6.85 5.21
CA GLY A 22 5.33 7.06 6.00
C GLY A 22 5.18 8.21 6.98
N GLU A 23 5.68 8.03 8.19
CA GLU A 23 5.68 9.05 9.23
C GLU A 23 7.05 9.18 9.90
N TYR A 24 7.41 10.41 10.24
CA TYR A 24 8.62 10.70 10.98
C TYR A 24 8.43 10.38 12.46
N VAL A 25 9.37 9.65 13.05
CA VAL A 25 9.35 9.21 14.44
C VAL A 25 10.66 9.63 15.12
N GLN A 26 10.55 10.35 16.24
CA GLN A 26 11.72 10.85 16.97
C GLN A 26 12.64 9.72 17.47
N ASP A 27 12.08 8.59 17.90
CA ASP A 27 12.83 7.40 18.29
C ASP A 27 12.50 6.21 17.38
N ALA A 28 12.80 6.38 16.08
CA ALA A 28 12.58 5.36 15.07
C ALA A 28 13.28 4.02 15.40
N ARG A 29 14.41 4.05 16.13
CA ARG A 29 15.12 2.83 16.53
C ARG A 29 14.33 2.01 17.55
N THR A 30 13.80 2.64 18.59
CA THR A 30 12.99 1.94 19.60
C THR A 30 11.71 1.40 19.01
N VAL A 31 11.00 2.20 18.20
CA VAL A 31 9.78 1.79 17.50
C VAL A 31 10.05 0.62 16.55
N TRP A 32 11.13 0.68 15.76
CA TRP A 32 11.49 -0.41 14.85
C TRP A 32 11.85 -1.70 15.58
N GLN A 33 12.54 -1.64 16.73
CA GLN A 33 12.85 -2.83 17.52
C GLN A 33 11.59 -3.47 18.11
N ALA A 34 10.65 -2.65 18.61
CA ALA A 34 9.35 -3.13 19.09
C ALA A 34 8.58 -3.84 17.96
N LEU A 35 8.46 -3.20 16.80
CA LEU A 35 7.82 -3.76 15.60
C LEU A 35 8.47 -5.08 15.15
N LYS A 36 9.80 -5.13 15.09
CA LYS A 36 10.55 -6.33 14.66
C LYS A 36 10.35 -7.52 15.61
N SER A 37 10.18 -7.25 16.91
CA SER A 37 9.95 -8.30 17.91
C SER A 37 8.60 -8.98 17.72
N GLU A 38 7.58 -8.24 17.29
CA GLU A 38 6.26 -8.76 16.96
C GLU A 38 6.21 -9.44 15.59
N VAL A 39 6.90 -8.90 14.58
CA VAL A 39 7.00 -9.50 13.22
C VAL A 39 7.63 -10.89 13.26
N LYS A 40 8.54 -11.17 14.21
CA LYS A 40 9.07 -12.52 14.43
C LYS A 40 8.04 -13.53 14.98
N SER A 41 6.89 -13.06 15.48
CA SER A 41 5.85 -13.90 16.06
C SER A 41 4.77 -14.34 15.05
N GLY A 42 4.74 -13.79 13.83
CA GLY A 42 3.68 -14.07 12.86
C GLY A 42 4.24 -14.35 11.47
N PHE A 43 3.77 -15.43 10.85
CA PHE A 43 3.90 -15.73 9.43
C PHE A 43 3.43 -14.53 8.57
N LEU A 44 4.30 -13.54 8.36
CA LEU A 44 4.06 -12.45 7.42
C LEU A 44 4.61 -12.90 6.07
N ASP A 45 3.72 -13.49 5.26
CA ASP A 45 4.05 -13.78 3.87
C ASP A 45 4.15 -12.45 3.11
N VAL A 46 5.37 -12.10 2.71
CA VAL A 46 5.72 -10.81 2.14
C VAL A 46 5.29 -10.84 0.66
N GLY A 47 4.03 -10.46 0.39
CA GLY A 47 3.52 -10.38 -0.98
C GLY A 47 2.04 -10.72 -1.15
N GLU A 48 1.37 -11.21 -0.10
CA GLU A 48 -0.07 -11.44 -0.16
C GLU A 48 -0.85 -10.10 -0.18
N PRO A 49 -1.74 -9.88 -1.16
CA PRO A 49 -2.58 -8.69 -1.21
C PRO A 49 -3.37 -8.50 0.09
N GLY A 50 -3.30 -7.30 0.67
CA GLY A 50 -3.97 -6.96 1.93
C GLY A 50 -3.11 -7.16 3.19
N VAL A 51 -1.91 -7.74 3.08
CA VAL A 51 -0.99 -7.87 4.21
C VAL A 51 -0.17 -6.60 4.39
N PHE A 52 -0.26 -5.97 5.57
CA PHE A 52 0.59 -4.84 5.92
C PHE A 52 2.03 -5.31 6.16
N THR A 53 2.97 -4.58 5.57
CA THR A 53 4.39 -4.73 5.86
C THR A 53 4.94 -3.39 6.35
N VAL A 54 5.92 -3.45 7.25
CA VAL A 54 6.50 -2.27 7.88
C VAL A 54 7.99 -2.25 7.58
N ASP A 55 8.49 -1.08 7.20
CA ASP A 55 9.91 -0.81 7.00
C ASP A 55 10.29 0.48 7.73
N ALA A 56 11.55 0.63 8.12
CA ALA A 56 12.02 1.83 8.79
C ALA A 56 13.37 2.25 8.22
N ASP A 57 13.45 3.52 7.80
CA ASP A 57 14.71 4.16 7.50
C ASP A 57 15.23 4.87 8.74
N LEU A 58 16.11 4.16 9.45
CA LEU A 58 16.77 4.67 10.67
C LEU A 58 17.71 5.85 10.39
N GLY A 59 18.12 6.08 9.15
CA GLY A 59 18.96 7.22 8.77
C GLY A 59 18.17 8.52 8.70
N THR A 60 16.91 8.45 8.28
CA THR A 60 16.01 9.62 8.14
C THR A 60 14.98 9.73 9.26
N GLY A 61 14.84 8.69 10.10
CA GLY A 61 13.87 8.66 11.19
C GLY A 61 12.43 8.37 10.73
N TYR A 62 12.25 7.86 9.51
CA TYR A 62 10.93 7.53 8.99
C TYR A 62 10.60 6.06 9.15
N VAL A 63 9.35 5.79 9.51
CA VAL A 63 8.76 4.46 9.51
C VAL A 63 7.64 4.43 8.48
N TYR A 64 7.64 3.39 7.65
CA TYR A 64 6.73 3.21 6.53
C TYR A 64 5.89 1.95 6.74
N VAL A 65 4.61 2.04 6.40
CA VAL A 65 3.71 0.90 6.27
C VAL A 65 3.30 0.83 4.81
N GLN A 66 3.40 -0.35 4.21
CA GLN A 66 2.97 -0.58 2.84
C GLN A 66 2.04 -1.79 2.77
N VAL A 67 1.09 -1.73 1.85
CA VAL A 67 0.13 -2.80 1.56
C VAL A 67 0.06 -3.02 0.06
N PRO A 68 0.35 -4.25 -0.44
CA PRO A 68 0.04 -4.62 -1.80
C PRO A 68 -1.47 -4.85 -1.91
N LEU A 69 -2.08 -4.34 -2.98
CA LEU A 69 -3.50 -4.45 -3.26
C LEU A 69 -3.71 -4.94 -4.68
N LEU A 70 -4.78 -5.71 -4.86
CA LEU A 70 -5.32 -6.04 -6.17
C LEU A 70 -6.64 -5.29 -6.33
N LEU A 71 -6.64 -4.24 -7.15
CA LEU A 71 -7.79 -3.39 -7.38
C LEU A 71 -8.57 -3.88 -8.59
N ASP A 72 -9.86 -4.09 -8.44
CA ASP A 72 -10.78 -4.16 -9.58
C ASP A 72 -10.92 -2.76 -10.18
N LEU A 73 -10.67 -2.63 -11.49
CA LEU A 73 -10.71 -1.36 -12.21
C LEU A 73 -12.13 -0.94 -12.60
N GLU A 74 -13.08 -1.88 -12.66
CA GLU A 74 -14.46 -1.61 -13.09
C GLU A 74 -15.12 -0.43 -12.34
N PRO A 75 -14.98 -0.31 -11.01
CA PRO A 75 -15.60 0.78 -10.24
C PRO A 75 -15.00 2.16 -10.54
N TYR A 76 -13.77 2.23 -11.07
CA TYR A 76 -13.03 3.48 -11.24
C TYR A 76 -13.21 4.13 -12.62
N PHE A 77 -13.86 3.45 -13.56
CA PHE A 77 -14.14 4.00 -14.90
C PHE A 77 -15.65 4.18 -15.12
N ALA A 78 -16.00 5.25 -15.82
CA ALA A 78 -17.32 5.49 -16.39
C ALA A 78 -17.28 5.20 -17.91
N ASP A 79 -18.40 5.45 -18.60
CA ASP A 79 -18.47 5.36 -20.06
C ASP A 79 -17.33 6.15 -20.73
N HIS A 80 -16.90 5.65 -21.89
CA HIS A 80 -15.79 6.20 -22.65
C HIS A 80 -14.45 6.26 -21.88
N TYR A 81 -14.26 5.39 -20.88
CA TYR A 81 -13.04 5.31 -20.06
C TYR A 81 -12.74 6.58 -19.26
N THR A 82 -13.77 7.34 -18.90
CA THR A 82 -13.60 8.51 -18.05
C THR A 82 -13.34 8.06 -16.61
N VAL A 83 -12.28 8.56 -15.97
CA VAL A 83 -11.94 8.20 -14.58
C VAL A 83 -12.93 8.82 -13.60
N LYS A 84 -13.50 8.01 -12.70
CA LYS A 84 -14.32 8.45 -11.57
C LYS A 84 -13.40 8.89 -10.42
N TYR A 85 -12.78 10.06 -10.57
CA TYR A 85 -11.84 10.60 -9.57
C TYR A 85 -12.35 10.61 -8.13
N PRO A 86 -13.62 10.96 -7.84
CA PRO A 86 -14.11 10.94 -6.46
C PRO A 86 -14.00 9.55 -5.80
N VAL A 87 -14.39 8.49 -6.51
CA VAL A 87 -14.32 7.11 -6.02
C VAL A 87 -12.87 6.68 -5.81
N LEU A 88 -11.99 7.00 -6.77
CA LEU A 88 -10.57 6.69 -6.66
C LEU A 88 -9.92 7.39 -5.47
N GLN A 89 -10.20 8.68 -5.28
CA GLN A 89 -9.67 9.48 -4.17
C GLN A 89 -10.17 8.96 -2.82
N GLU A 90 -11.45 8.62 -2.71
CA GLU A 90 -12.03 8.06 -1.49
C GLU A 90 -11.36 6.73 -1.10
N HIS A 91 -11.19 5.82 -2.06
CA HIS A 91 -10.56 4.52 -1.79
C HIS A 91 -9.07 4.69 -1.43
N ILE A 92 -8.35 5.57 -2.12
CA ILE A 92 -6.96 5.89 -1.78
C ILE A 92 -6.86 6.47 -0.36
N ALA A 93 -7.75 7.40 -0.01
CA ALA A 93 -7.78 8.01 1.32
C ALA A 93 -8.10 6.98 2.41
N ALA A 94 -9.03 6.06 2.15
CA ALA A 94 -9.38 4.98 3.07
C ALA A 94 -8.18 4.06 3.37
N VAL A 95 -7.42 3.66 2.33
CA VAL A 95 -6.21 2.85 2.51
C VAL A 95 -5.12 3.62 3.24
N ALA A 96 -4.88 4.88 2.89
CA ALA A 96 -3.91 5.73 3.59
C ALA A 96 -4.27 5.88 5.07
N GLN A 97 -5.56 6.08 5.39
CA GLN A 97 -6.04 6.17 6.77
C GLN A 97 -5.91 4.85 7.53
N ALA A 98 -6.11 3.71 6.87
CA ALA A 98 -5.88 2.39 7.48
C ALA A 98 -4.38 2.19 7.81
N CYS A 99 -3.48 2.55 6.88
CA CYS A 99 -2.04 2.49 7.10
C CYS A 99 -1.60 3.42 8.25
N ALA A 100 -2.14 4.64 8.29
CA ALA A 100 -1.86 5.60 9.37
C ALA A 100 -2.34 5.07 10.74
N LYS A 101 -3.58 4.56 10.82
CA LYS A 101 -4.10 3.95 12.06
C LYS A 101 -3.27 2.76 12.52
N TYR A 102 -2.84 1.91 11.58
CA TYR A 102 -1.96 0.79 11.89
C TYR A 102 -0.64 1.30 12.46
N LEU A 103 0.03 2.23 11.77
CA LEU A 103 1.32 2.76 12.21
C LEU A 103 1.22 3.47 13.58
N HIS A 104 0.21 4.32 13.76
CA HIS A 104 -0.05 4.99 15.03
C HIS A 104 -0.35 4.02 16.16
N GLY A 105 -1.17 3.01 15.91
CA GLY A 105 -1.45 1.96 16.88
C GLY A 105 -0.19 1.20 17.31
N ARG A 106 0.84 1.14 16.44
CA ARG A 106 2.13 0.53 16.76
C ARG A 106 3.13 1.47 17.41
N ILE A 107 3.07 2.77 17.13
CA ILE A 107 3.92 3.78 17.79
C ILE A 107 3.45 4.04 19.24
N ALA A 108 2.14 3.99 19.47
CA ALA A 108 1.54 4.30 20.78
C ALA A 108 1.44 3.10 21.74
N ALA A 109 1.73 1.88 21.27
CA ALA A 109 1.73 0.64 22.06
C ALA A 109 3.11 0.39 22.69
#